data_AF-A0A424YER7-F1
#
_entry.id   AF-A0A424YER7-F1
#
_cell.length_a   1.000
_cell.length_b   1.000
_cell.length_c   1.000
_cell.angle_alpha   90.00
_cell.angle_beta   90.00
_cell.angle_gamma   90.00
#
_symmetry.space_group_name_H-M   'P 1'
#
loop_
_entity.id
_entity.type
_entity.pdbx_description
1 polymer ?
#
loop_
_entity_poly.entity_id
_entity_poly.type
_entity_poly.pdbx_seq_one_letter_code
_entity_poly.pdbx_strand_id
1 'polypeptide(L)'
;MGYLNWLDLLILIMLLLFLSRGISIGLIGSVFEVLSILVGMLAASKYYTLAGNYIMGIIPIPEGLADVISFVGIFMLVSALVMAGGSLISFITRFSFIKFLDRVGGSITGAVVGMGVAGIILLLLTTFPLVDGFDSRVEESHLASPLVNLMEGLYEKSSELLPVDFPRLAFYPEHLTSYSREGPAFKSINFQDLEGSTCLNCEGKVEFEGYLNTGGRHVSPKFTCFDCGRTSDGCQTFEGYHVMYDGCPVVLGRQGYRFDCGIWTNGNFVRPTGECPYCGERGRAHDTNQEERYILLP
;
A
#
# COMPACT_ATOMS: atom_id res chain seq x y z
N MET A 1 22.43 -23.15 -22.36
CA MET A 1 23.35 -22.71 -21.29
C MET A 1 22.92 -21.30 -20.92
N GLY A 2 22.16 -21.16 -19.83
CA GLY A 2 21.55 -19.88 -19.44
C GLY A 2 22.62 -18.88 -19.02
N TYR A 3 22.64 -17.73 -19.67
CA TYR A 3 23.44 -16.60 -19.22
C TYR A 3 22.83 -16.07 -17.93
N LEU A 4 23.67 -15.74 -16.92
CA LEU A 4 23.20 -15.06 -15.72
C LEU A 4 22.53 -13.76 -16.12
N ASN A 5 21.24 -13.63 -15.81
CA ASN A 5 20.52 -12.39 -16.03
C ASN A 5 21.06 -11.33 -15.07
N TRP A 6 20.99 -10.05 -15.45
CA TRP A 6 21.34 -8.95 -14.56
C TRP A 6 20.52 -8.98 -13.27
N LEU A 7 19.29 -9.52 -13.34
CA LEU A 7 18.42 -9.73 -12.19
C LEU A 7 18.97 -10.81 -11.23
N ASP A 8 19.54 -11.89 -11.77
CA ASP A 8 20.21 -12.92 -10.96
C ASP A 8 21.40 -12.32 -10.20
N LEU A 9 22.19 -11.47 -10.88
CA LEU A 9 23.32 -10.79 -10.26
C LEU A 9 22.87 -9.83 -9.15
N LEU A 10 21.79 -9.07 -9.39
CA LEU A 10 21.22 -8.16 -8.39
C LEU A 10 20.73 -8.91 -7.15
N ILE A 11 19.97 -9.98 -7.34
CA ILE A 11 19.48 -10.84 -6.24
C ILE A 11 20.67 -11.44 -5.49
N LEU A 12 21.69 -11.93 -6.19
CA LEU A 12 22.88 -12.49 -5.58
C LEU A 12 23.61 -11.45 -4.72
N ILE A 13 23.79 -10.22 -5.22
CA ILE A 13 24.40 -9.12 -4.46
C ILE A 13 23.59 -8.82 -3.20
N MET A 14 22.27 -8.69 -3.32
CA MET A 14 21.40 -8.48 -2.17
C MET A 14 21.54 -9.60 -1.13
N LEU A 15 21.46 -10.86 -1.56
CA LEU A 15 21.61 -12.00 -0.66
C LEU A 15 22.97 -11.99 0.04
N LEU A 16 24.06 -11.68 -0.67
CA LEU A 16 25.40 -11.57 -0.07
C LEU A 16 25.48 -10.42 0.96
N LEU A 17 24.84 -9.28 0.70
CA LEU A 17 24.78 -8.17 1.65
C LEU A 17 24.02 -8.54 2.93
N PHE A 18 22.85 -9.16 2.81
CA PHE A 18 22.07 -9.58 3.96
C PHE A 18 22.71 -10.74 4.72
N LEU A 19 23.35 -11.67 4.02
CA LEU A 19 24.07 -12.78 4.62
C LEU A 19 25.30 -12.29 5.39
N SER A 20 26.09 -11.36 4.82
CA SER A 20 27.24 -10.75 5.51
C SER A 20 26.83 -9.90 6.71
N ARG A 21 25.73 -9.16 6.60
CA ARG A 21 25.13 -8.44 7.74
C ARG A 21 24.69 -9.42 8.83
N GLY A 22 24.02 -10.51 8.47
CA GLY A 22 23.59 -11.56 9.39
C GLY A 22 24.75 -12.23 10.13
N ILE A 23 25.85 -12.53 9.43
CA ILE A 23 27.09 -13.04 10.07
C ILE A 23 27.67 -12.03 11.05
N SER A 24 27.61 -10.74 10.72
CA SER A 24 28.19 -9.67 11.53
C SER A 24 27.39 -9.42 12.81
N ILE A 25 26.05 -9.49 12.72
CA ILE A 25 25.12 -9.28 13.83
C ILE A 25 25.00 -10.54 14.71
N GLY A 26 25.04 -11.73 14.11
CA GLY A 26 24.78 -13.00 14.80
C GLY A 26 23.29 -13.26 15.03
N LEU A 27 22.94 -14.52 15.34
CA LEU A 27 21.57 -14.95 15.57
C LEU A 27 20.93 -14.20 16.73
N ILE A 28 21.66 -14.08 17.85
CA ILE A 28 21.19 -13.37 19.04
C ILE A 28 20.89 -11.92 18.68
N GLY A 29 21.82 -11.25 17.99
CA GLY A 29 21.64 -9.87 17.56
C GLY A 29 20.40 -9.69 16.67
N SER A 30 20.16 -10.60 15.72
CA SER A 30 18.97 -10.54 14.85
C SER A 30 17.65 -10.72 15.60
N VAL A 31 17.62 -11.56 16.64
CA VAL A 31 16.44 -11.69 17.51
C VAL A 31 16.19 -10.39 18.26
N PHE A 32 17.24 -9.78 18.81
CA PHE A 32 17.13 -8.49 19.50
C PHE A 32 16.77 -7.34 18.55
N GLU A 33 17.17 -7.40 17.27
CA GLU A 33 16.75 -6.43 16.25
C GLU A 33 15.23 -6.46 16.06
N VAL A 34 14.65 -7.65 15.87
CA VAL A 34 13.18 -7.81 15.77
C VAL A 34 12.49 -7.40 17.07
N LEU A 35 12.97 -7.88 18.22
CA LEU A 35 12.39 -7.54 19.52
C LEU A 35 12.46 -6.04 19.82
N SER A 36 13.54 -5.36 19.43
CA SER A 36 13.70 -3.92 19.67
C SER A 36 12.60 -3.13 18.96
N ILE A 37 12.29 -3.47 17.71
CA ILE A 37 11.23 -2.84 16.93
C ILE A 37 9.86 -3.12 17.56
N LEU A 38 9.57 -4.38 17.90
CA LEU A 38 8.28 -4.75 18.48
C LEU A 38 8.04 -4.08 19.83
N VAL A 39 9.01 -4.18 20.74
CA VAL A 39 8.91 -3.60 22.09
C VAL A 39 8.92 -2.07 22.03
N GLY A 40 9.76 -1.49 21.17
CA GLY A 40 9.80 -0.05 20.94
C GLY A 40 8.47 0.49 20.42
N MET A 41 7.87 -0.19 19.44
CA MET A 41 6.57 0.17 18.86
C MET A 41 5.46 0.09 19.91
N LEU A 42 5.39 -1.01 20.67
CA LEU A 42 4.39 -1.19 21.73
C LEU A 42 4.54 -0.16 22.86
N ALA A 43 5.78 0.17 23.25
CA ALA A 43 6.03 1.18 24.25
C ALA A 43 5.65 2.58 23.76
N ALA A 44 6.05 2.93 22.53
CA ALA A 44 5.72 4.21 21.91
C ALA A 44 4.21 4.38 21.78
N SER A 45 3.49 3.39 21.25
CA SER A 45 2.03 3.45 21.08
C SER A 45 1.28 3.58 22.40
N LYS A 46 1.81 3.01 23.49
CA LYS A 46 1.20 3.09 24.81
C LYS A 46 1.47 4.40 25.55
N TYR A 47 2.66 4.98 25.40
CA TYR A 47 3.13 6.05 26.28
C TYR A 47 3.32 7.41 25.58
N TYR A 48 3.10 7.52 24.27
CA TYR A 48 3.34 8.78 23.54
C TYR A 48 2.50 9.95 24.06
N THR A 49 1.22 9.76 24.36
CA THR A 49 0.33 10.84 24.87
C THR A 49 0.78 11.35 26.24
N LEU A 50 1.19 10.44 27.12
CA LEU A 50 1.71 10.81 28.45
C LEU A 50 2.97 11.66 28.31
N ALA A 51 3.91 11.24 27.47
CA ALA A 51 5.13 12.01 27.21
C ALA A 51 4.84 13.33 26.48
N GLY A 52 3.89 13.36 25.54
CA GLY A 52 3.48 14.57 24.82
C GLY A 52 2.98 15.66 25.76
N ASN A 53 2.15 15.27 26.73
CA ASN A 53 1.67 16.17 27.78
C ASN A 53 2.81 16.77 28.63
N TYR A 54 3.83 15.98 28.96
CA TYR A 54 5.02 16.51 29.65
C TYR A 54 5.80 17.51 28.80
N ILE A 55 5.96 17.25 27.49
CA ILE A 55 6.66 18.17 26.58
C ILE A 55 5.89 19.49 26.46
N MET A 56 4.56 19.44 26.32
CA MET A 56 3.72 20.63 26.26
C MET A 56 3.77 21.48 27.54
N GLY A 57 4.05 20.85 28.70
CA GLY A 57 4.29 21.57 29.95
C GLY A 57 5.60 22.37 29.98
N ILE A 58 6.54 22.10 29.07
CA ILE A 58 7.85 22.75 28.99
C ILE A 58 7.94 23.67 27.77
N ILE A 59 7.37 23.25 26.64
CA ILE A 59 7.46 23.94 25.35
C ILE A 59 6.05 24.12 24.79
N PRO A 60 5.64 25.35 24.43
CA PRO A 60 4.33 25.59 23.83
C PRO A 60 4.32 25.15 22.37
N ILE A 61 4.02 23.88 22.12
CA ILE A 61 3.84 23.29 20.79
C ILE A 61 2.46 22.65 20.64
N PRO A 62 1.93 22.50 19.41
CA PRO A 62 0.66 21.82 19.17
C PRO A 62 0.69 20.36 19.65
N GLU A 63 -0.43 19.89 20.20
CA GLU A 63 -0.59 18.54 20.77
C GLU A 63 -0.19 17.42 19.81
N GLY A 64 -0.70 17.45 18.57
CA GLY A 64 -0.35 16.44 17.56
C GLY A 64 1.16 16.39 17.25
N LEU A 65 1.85 17.53 17.30
CA LEU A 65 3.31 17.56 17.10
C LEU A 65 4.04 17.02 18.33
N ALA A 66 3.60 17.36 19.54
CA ALA A 66 4.16 16.85 20.79
C ALA A 66 4.02 15.32 20.89
N ASP A 67 2.88 14.78 20.48
CA ASP A 67 2.59 13.35 20.45
C ASP A 67 3.48 12.61 19.47
N VAL A 68 3.66 13.14 18.25
CA VAL A 68 4.57 12.55 17.24
C VAL A 68 6.01 12.56 17.73
N ILE A 69 6.49 13.67 18.28
CA ILE A 69 7.85 13.78 18.82
C ILE A 69 8.04 12.76 19.95
N SER A 70 7.05 12.62 20.83
CA SER A 70 7.08 11.69 21.95
C SER A 70 7.08 10.24 21.50
N PHE A 71 6.23 9.90 20.52
CA PHE A 71 6.19 8.58 19.94
C PHE A 71 7.56 8.19 19.36
N VAL A 72 8.14 9.05 18.52
CA VAL A 72 9.46 8.81 17.91
C VAL A 72 10.54 8.73 18.99
N GLY A 73 10.53 9.63 19.97
CA GLY A 73 11.50 9.64 21.06
C GLY A 73 11.47 8.36 21.89
N ILE A 74 10.28 7.90 22.29
CA ILE A 74 10.10 6.66 23.04
C ILE A 74 10.50 5.46 22.20
N PHE A 75 10.05 5.38 20.94
CA PHE A 75 10.40 4.29 20.02
C PHE A 75 11.92 4.15 19.90
N MET A 76 12.62 5.25 19.63
CA MET A 76 14.07 5.27 19.48
C MET A 76 14.79 4.89 20.78
N LEU A 77 14.36 5.45 21.91
CA LEU A 77 14.97 5.17 23.21
C LEU A 77 14.81 3.69 23.59
N VAL A 78 13.58 3.17 23.55
CA VAL A 78 13.30 1.78 23.94
C VAL A 78 13.97 0.80 22.99
N SER A 79 13.89 1.04 21.68
CA SER A 79 14.57 0.19 20.68
C SER A 79 16.08 0.16 20.92
N ALA A 80 16.70 1.31 21.17
CA ALA A 80 18.13 1.41 21.46
C ALA A 80 18.52 0.64 22.73
N LEU A 81 17.71 0.71 23.79
CA LEU A 81 17.95 -0.02 25.04
C LEU A 81 17.87 -1.54 24.85
N VAL A 82 16.85 -2.02 24.14
CA VAL A 82 16.69 -3.46 23.84
C VAL A 82 17.86 -3.96 22.98
N MET A 83 18.24 -3.19 21.95
CA MET A 83 19.37 -3.51 21.08
C MET A 83 20.71 -3.54 21.83
N ALA A 84 20.93 -2.59 22.74
CA ALA A 84 22.10 -2.56 23.60
C ALA A 84 22.18 -3.80 24.50
N GLY A 85 21.03 -4.25 25.04
CA GLY A 85 20.92 -5.49 25.79
C GLY A 85 21.33 -6.72 24.97
N GLY A 86 20.84 -6.82 23.72
CA GLY A 86 21.24 -7.87 22.80
C GLY A 86 22.73 -7.88 22.50
N SER A 87 23.31 -6.71 22.28
CA SER A 87 24.75 -6.55 22.02
C SER A 87 25.60 -6.99 23.21
N LEU A 88 25.16 -6.71 24.44
CA LEU A 88 25.84 -7.13 25.66
C LEU A 88 25.79 -8.66 25.82
N ILE A 89 24.67 -9.29 25.52
CA ILE A 89 24.52 -10.75 25.57
C ILE A 89 25.42 -11.40 24.51
N SER A 90 25.43 -10.87 23.28
CA SER A 90 26.32 -11.33 22.20
C SER A 90 27.80 -11.16 22.53
N PHE A 91 28.15 -10.21 23.39
CA PHE A 91 29.52 -10.05 23.88
C PHE A 91 29.94 -11.19 24.84
N ILE A 92 29.02 -11.65 25.69
CA ILE A 92 29.26 -12.70 26.69
C ILE A 92 29.38 -14.08 26.02
N THR A 93 28.68 -14.33 24.91
CA THR A 93 28.69 -15.61 24.19
C THR A 93 29.93 -15.84 23.31
N ARG A 94 30.99 -15.04 23.48
CA ARG A 94 32.23 -15.07 22.67
C ARG A 94 33.10 -16.32 22.82
N PHE A 95 32.85 -17.22 23.77
CA PHE A 95 33.68 -18.42 23.97
C PHE A 95 33.41 -19.53 22.92
N SER A 96 34.47 -20.25 22.58
CA SER A 96 34.89 -20.59 21.19
C SER A 96 34.04 -21.56 20.35
N PHE A 97 32.85 -21.99 20.78
CA PHE A 97 31.92 -22.80 19.98
C PHE A 97 30.55 -22.12 19.77
N ILE A 98 30.06 -21.41 20.80
CA ILE A 98 28.78 -20.69 20.74
C ILE A 98 28.85 -19.56 19.71
N LYS A 99 29.99 -18.89 19.59
CA LYS A 99 30.22 -17.82 18.60
C LYS A 99 30.12 -18.32 17.15
N PHE A 100 30.55 -19.54 16.86
CA PHE A 100 30.42 -20.11 15.51
C PHE A 100 28.94 -20.38 15.21
N LEU A 101 28.23 -21.03 16.14
CA LEU A 101 26.80 -21.32 15.98
C LEU A 101 25.96 -20.05 15.88
N ASP A 102 26.28 -19.02 16.67
CA ASP A 102 25.63 -17.70 16.61
C ASP A 102 25.82 -17.02 15.25
N ARG A 103 27.03 -17.07 14.67
CA ARG A 103 27.29 -16.51 13.33
C ARG A 103 26.61 -17.29 12.22
N VAL A 104 26.58 -18.62 12.30
CA VAL A 104 25.87 -19.47 11.33
C VAL A 104 24.36 -19.24 11.42
N GLY A 105 23.81 -19.17 12.63
CA GLY A 105 22.42 -18.81 12.82
C GLY A 105 22.12 -17.43 12.25
N GLY A 106 22.99 -16.45 12.52
CA GLY A 106 22.89 -15.11 11.95
C GLY A 106 22.96 -15.10 10.42
N SER A 107 23.79 -15.93 9.79
CA SER A 107 23.85 -16.04 8.33
C SER A 107 22.56 -16.60 7.74
N ILE A 108 21.97 -17.60 8.40
CA ILE A 108 20.69 -18.19 7.98
C ILE A 108 19.57 -17.14 8.12
N THR A 109 19.48 -16.47 9.27
CA THR A 109 18.49 -15.40 9.48
C THR A 109 18.67 -14.28 8.47
N GLY A 110 19.91 -13.85 8.22
CA GLY A 110 20.24 -12.85 7.20
C GLY A 110 19.81 -13.30 5.80
N ALA A 111 20.06 -14.55 5.41
CA ALA A 111 19.62 -15.08 4.12
C ALA A 111 18.09 -15.11 4.00
N VAL A 112 17.37 -15.53 5.05
CA VAL A 112 15.89 -15.53 5.07
C VAL A 112 15.34 -14.10 4.92
N VAL A 113 15.88 -13.14 5.69
CA VAL A 113 15.48 -11.74 5.57
C VAL A 113 15.82 -11.19 4.18
N GLY A 114 17.00 -11.51 3.64
CA GLY A 114 17.43 -11.07 2.32
C GLY A 114 16.55 -11.62 1.19
N MET A 115 16.19 -12.90 1.24
CA MET A 115 15.22 -13.51 0.34
C MET A 115 13.84 -12.84 0.48
N GLY A 116 13.43 -12.57 1.72
CA GLY A 116 12.20 -11.85 2.04
C GLY A 116 12.14 -10.47 1.36
N VAL A 117 13.16 -9.66 1.59
CA VAL A 117 13.27 -8.30 1.03
C VAL A 117 13.37 -8.34 -0.49
N ALA A 118 14.23 -9.20 -1.05
CA ALA A 118 14.37 -9.34 -2.50
C ALA A 118 13.05 -9.80 -3.15
N GLY A 119 12.35 -10.77 -2.55
CA GLY A 119 11.07 -11.26 -3.05
C GLY A 119 9.97 -10.21 -2.99
N ILE A 120 9.88 -9.43 -1.90
CA ILE A 120 8.93 -8.30 -1.81
C ILE A 120 9.23 -7.27 -2.89
N ILE A 121 10.50 -6.91 -3.11
CA ILE A 121 10.89 -5.97 -4.16
C ILE A 121 10.52 -6.51 -5.55
N LEU A 122 10.79 -7.79 -5.83
CA LEU A 122 10.42 -8.42 -7.10
C LEU A 122 8.90 -8.42 -7.29
N LEU A 123 8.12 -8.81 -6.27
CA LEU A 123 6.66 -8.77 -6.33
C LEU A 123 6.14 -7.37 -6.64
N LEU A 124 6.67 -6.35 -5.95
CA LEU A 124 6.31 -4.95 -6.21
C LEU A 124 6.65 -4.54 -7.63
N LEU A 125 7.83 -4.91 -8.14
CA LEU A 125 8.23 -4.59 -9.52
C LEU A 125 7.43 -5.36 -10.59
N THR A 126 6.97 -6.58 -10.31
CA THR A 126 6.05 -7.31 -11.20
C THR A 126 4.62 -6.77 -11.14
N THR A 127 4.21 -6.24 -9.99
CA THR A 127 2.87 -5.65 -9.82
C THR A 127 2.81 -4.23 -10.39
N PHE A 128 3.91 -3.49 -10.26
CA PHE A 128 4.08 -2.12 -10.74
C PHE A 128 5.27 -2.06 -11.70
N PRO A 129 5.11 -2.58 -12.95
CA PRO A 129 6.20 -2.63 -13.90
C PRO A 129 6.65 -1.21 -14.27
N LEU A 130 7.86 -0.84 -13.82
CA LEU A 130 8.50 0.45 -14.14
C LEU A 130 9.13 0.45 -15.54
N VAL A 131 9.31 -0.72 -16.15
CA VAL A 131 9.98 -0.93 -17.43
C VAL A 131 9.23 -1.98 -18.24
N ASP A 132 8.95 -1.69 -19.50
CA ASP A 132 8.29 -2.63 -20.42
C ASP A 132 9.11 -3.92 -20.59
N GLY A 133 8.44 -5.07 -20.49
CA GLY A 133 9.09 -6.38 -20.63
C GLY A 133 9.86 -6.84 -19.39
N PHE A 134 9.58 -6.29 -18.20
CA PHE A 134 10.17 -6.79 -16.95
C PHE A 134 9.75 -8.23 -16.64
N ASP A 135 8.50 -8.60 -16.92
CA ASP A 135 7.99 -9.96 -16.64
C ASP A 135 8.76 -11.05 -17.39
N SER A 136 9.12 -10.83 -18.65
CA SER A 136 9.94 -11.79 -19.41
C SER A 136 11.35 -11.93 -18.82
N ARG A 137 11.93 -10.86 -18.26
CA ARG A 137 13.22 -10.91 -17.57
C ARG A 137 13.15 -11.67 -16.25
N VAL A 138 12.01 -11.64 -15.56
CA VAL A 138 11.78 -12.43 -14.34
C VAL A 138 11.63 -13.91 -14.69
N GLU A 139 10.89 -14.24 -15.74
CA GLU A 139 10.71 -15.62 -16.21
C GLU A 139 12.01 -16.26 -16.71
N GLU A 140 12.85 -15.48 -17.38
CA GLU A 140 14.18 -15.92 -17.84
C GLU A 140 15.20 -16.04 -16.70
N SER A 141 14.94 -15.45 -15.53
CA SER A 141 15.87 -15.43 -14.41
C SER A 141 15.76 -16.69 -13.55
N HIS A 142 16.91 -17.31 -13.28
CA HIS A 142 17.02 -18.54 -12.49
C HIS A 142 16.73 -18.33 -11.01
N LEU A 143 17.00 -17.13 -10.48
CA LEU A 143 16.77 -16.79 -9.08
C LEU A 143 15.46 -16.06 -8.85
N ALA A 144 15.05 -15.17 -9.77
CA ALA A 144 13.85 -14.35 -9.59
C ALA A 144 12.58 -15.18 -9.69
N SER A 145 12.45 -16.04 -10.71
CA SER A 145 11.24 -16.84 -10.91
C SER A 145 10.92 -17.76 -9.71
N PRO A 146 11.86 -18.58 -9.19
CA PRO A 146 11.60 -19.38 -7.99
C PRO A 146 11.29 -18.54 -6.75
N LEU A 147 11.94 -17.37 -6.61
CA LEU A 147 11.74 -16.49 -5.46
C LEU A 147 10.35 -15.85 -5.50
N VAL A 148 9.88 -15.38 -6.65
CA VAL A 148 8.51 -14.87 -6.84
C VAL A 148 7.48 -15.95 -6.55
N ASN A 149 7.64 -17.15 -7.11
CA ASN A 149 6.72 -18.27 -6.88
C ASN A 149 6.66 -18.68 -5.40
N LEU A 150 7.81 -18.68 -4.70
CA LEU A 150 7.85 -18.95 -3.26
C LEU A 150 7.05 -17.89 -2.49
N MET A 151 7.20 -16.61 -2.85
CA MET A 151 6.51 -15.52 -2.16
C MET A 151 5.00 -15.52 -2.44
N GLU A 152 4.58 -15.80 -3.67
CA GLU A 152 3.15 -15.98 -4.01
C GLU A 152 2.55 -17.15 -3.22
N GLY A 153 3.23 -18.29 -3.13
CA GLY A 153 2.76 -19.43 -2.34
C GLY A 153 2.71 -19.16 -0.83
N LEU A 154 3.66 -18.39 -0.30
CA LEU A 154 3.63 -17.94 1.09
C LEU A 154 2.48 -16.94 1.33
N TYR A 155 2.23 -16.05 0.37
CA TYR A 155 1.11 -15.11 0.42
C TYR A 155 -0.23 -15.85 0.46
N GLU A 156 -0.44 -16.79 -0.47
CA GLU A 156 -1.68 -17.58 -0.53
C GLU A 156 -1.94 -18.31 0.80
N LYS A 157 -0.91 -18.99 1.33
CA LYS A 157 -1.01 -19.70 2.61
C LYS A 157 -1.17 -18.78 3.82
N SER A 158 -0.55 -17.59 3.79
CA SER A 158 -0.70 -16.62 4.88
C SER A 158 -2.05 -15.92 4.86
N SER A 159 -2.64 -15.68 3.69
CA SER A 159 -3.98 -15.06 3.57
C SER A 159 -5.11 -15.95 4.11
N GLU A 160 -4.92 -17.27 4.13
CA GLU A 160 -5.81 -18.21 4.83
C GLU A 160 -5.68 -18.13 6.37
N LEU A 161 -4.47 -17.88 6.89
CA LEU A 161 -4.15 -17.87 8.33
C LEU A 161 -4.29 -16.51 9.00
N LEU A 162 -4.07 -15.44 8.25
CA LEU A 162 -4.13 -14.05 8.67
C LEU A 162 -4.78 -13.27 7.53
N PRO A 163 -6.09 -12.94 7.62
CA PRO A 163 -6.76 -12.06 6.64
C PRO A 163 -6.27 -10.62 6.84
N VAL A 164 -4.99 -10.38 6.53
CA VAL A 164 -4.41 -9.05 6.45
C VAL A 164 -4.65 -8.58 5.03
N ASP A 165 -5.78 -7.93 4.81
CA ASP A 165 -6.05 -7.23 3.57
C ASP A 165 -5.01 -6.12 3.40
N PHE A 166 -4.03 -6.33 2.51
CA PHE A 166 -3.10 -5.29 2.14
C PHE A 166 -3.90 -4.15 1.50
N PRO A 167 -3.83 -2.90 2.03
CA PRO A 167 -4.43 -1.76 1.35
C PRO A 167 -3.78 -1.66 -0.02
N ARG A 168 -4.57 -1.90 -1.08
CA ARG A 168 -4.16 -1.53 -2.43
C ARG A 168 -3.80 -0.06 -2.35
N LEU A 169 -2.53 0.25 -2.63
CA LEU A 169 -2.09 1.58 -2.98
C LEU A 169 -2.74 1.90 -4.34
N ALA A 170 -4.05 2.14 -4.33
CA ALA A 170 -4.70 2.82 -5.41
C ALA A 170 -4.04 4.19 -5.47
N PHE A 171 -3.31 4.44 -6.54
CA PHE A 171 -2.87 5.79 -6.90
C PHE A 171 -4.13 6.62 -7.09
N TYR A 172 -4.57 7.27 -6.01
CA TYR A 172 -5.55 8.34 -6.10
C TYR A 172 -4.88 9.53 -6.77
N PRO A 173 -5.60 10.26 -7.65
CA PRO A 173 -5.09 11.52 -8.16
C PRO A 173 -4.70 12.43 -6.99
N GLU A 174 -3.52 13.03 -7.10
CA GLU A 174 -2.72 13.72 -6.08
C GLU A 174 -3.40 14.94 -5.41
N HIS A 175 -4.69 15.18 -5.64
CA HIS A 175 -5.42 16.38 -5.24
C HIS A 175 -6.76 16.11 -4.51
N LEU A 176 -6.83 15.02 -3.73
CA LEU A 176 -7.95 14.73 -2.82
C LEU A 176 -7.52 14.69 -1.33
N THR A 177 -6.43 15.38 -0.98
CA THR A 177 -5.87 15.43 0.38
C THR A 177 -6.72 16.20 1.41
N SER A 178 -7.86 16.80 1.02
CA SER A 178 -8.75 17.51 1.93
C SER A 178 -9.98 16.72 2.39
N TYR A 179 -10.18 15.48 1.94
CA TYR A 179 -11.26 14.63 2.44
C TYR A 179 -10.71 13.59 3.43
N SER A 180 -10.72 13.95 4.71
CA SER A 180 -10.36 13.08 5.83
C SER A 180 -11.26 11.84 5.85
N ARG A 181 -10.66 10.67 5.72
CA ARG A 181 -11.33 9.37 5.75
C ARG A 181 -11.50 8.92 7.21
N GLU A 182 -12.64 9.23 7.81
CA GLU A 182 -13.16 8.47 8.97
C GLU A 182 -14.17 7.44 8.45
N GLY A 183 -13.69 6.27 8.01
CA GLY A 183 -14.56 5.20 7.51
C GLY A 183 -13.99 3.83 7.80
N PRO A 184 -14.82 2.81 8.12
CA PRO A 184 -14.36 1.49 8.52
C PRO A 184 -13.77 0.69 7.35
N ALA A 185 -13.04 -0.37 7.72
CA ALA A 185 -12.31 -1.30 6.87
C ALA A 185 -13.08 -1.81 5.64
N PHE A 186 -12.31 -2.11 4.58
CA PHE A 186 -12.62 -2.91 3.38
C PHE A 186 -14.08 -3.40 3.27
N LYS A 187 -14.88 -2.69 2.48
CA LYS A 187 -16.14 -3.23 1.99
C LYS A 187 -15.82 -4.19 0.85
N SER A 188 -15.94 -5.50 1.07
CA SER A 188 -15.89 -6.48 -0.03
C SER A 188 -17.10 -6.25 -0.94
N ILE A 189 -16.86 -5.82 -2.18
CA ILE A 189 -17.93 -5.56 -3.16
C ILE A 189 -18.08 -6.80 -4.03
N ASN A 190 -19.28 -7.38 -4.07
CA ASN A 190 -19.63 -8.33 -5.11
C ASN A 190 -20.03 -7.54 -6.36
N PHE A 191 -19.20 -7.54 -7.39
CA PHE A 191 -19.42 -6.74 -8.59
C PHE A 191 -20.63 -7.20 -9.39
N GLN A 192 -21.05 -8.45 -9.24
CA GLN A 192 -22.30 -8.91 -9.87
C GLN A 192 -23.53 -8.15 -9.35
N ASP A 193 -23.49 -7.65 -8.11
CA ASP A 193 -24.58 -6.85 -7.53
C ASP A 193 -24.69 -5.46 -8.19
N LEU A 194 -23.68 -5.03 -8.95
CA LEU A 194 -23.68 -3.79 -9.73
C LEU A 194 -24.21 -3.99 -11.16
N GLU A 195 -24.62 -5.19 -11.55
CA GLU A 195 -25.30 -5.42 -12.82
C GLU A 195 -26.58 -4.56 -12.90
N GLY A 196 -26.79 -3.89 -14.04
CA GLY A 196 -27.91 -2.97 -14.20
C GLY A 196 -27.76 -1.63 -13.47
N SER A 197 -26.55 -1.30 -13.00
CA SER A 197 -26.25 0.04 -12.47
C SER A 197 -26.37 1.10 -13.58
N THR A 198 -26.51 2.34 -13.16
CA THR A 198 -26.87 3.49 -13.98
C THR A 198 -25.61 4.23 -14.41
N CYS A 199 -25.36 4.34 -15.72
CA CYS A 199 -24.16 4.93 -16.30
C CYS A 199 -24.04 6.43 -15.99
N LEU A 200 -22.86 6.90 -15.57
CA LEU A 200 -22.62 8.33 -15.30
C LEU A 200 -22.75 9.26 -16.52
N ASN A 201 -22.65 8.70 -17.72
CA ASN A 201 -22.65 9.49 -18.96
C ASN A 201 -24.06 9.71 -19.53
N CYS A 202 -24.84 8.64 -19.64
CA CYS A 202 -26.11 8.64 -20.36
C CYS A 202 -27.29 8.18 -19.51
N GLU A 203 -27.07 7.83 -18.25
CA GLU A 203 -28.07 7.26 -17.34
C GLU A 203 -28.66 5.92 -17.82
N GLY A 204 -28.06 5.33 -18.86
CA GLY A 204 -28.35 4.01 -19.36
C GLY A 204 -27.91 2.90 -18.43
N LYS A 205 -28.43 1.69 -18.64
CA LYS A 205 -28.09 0.51 -17.83
C LYS A 205 -26.78 -0.12 -18.30
N VAL A 206 -26.00 -0.64 -17.35
CA VAL A 206 -24.75 -1.36 -17.65
C VAL A 206 -24.90 -2.86 -17.47
N GLU A 207 -24.20 -3.61 -18.31
CA GLU A 207 -24.04 -5.06 -18.23
C GLU A 207 -22.75 -5.40 -17.53
N PHE A 208 -22.75 -6.46 -16.71
CA PHE A 208 -21.53 -7.03 -16.16
C PHE A 208 -21.01 -8.14 -17.09
N GLU A 209 -19.88 -7.90 -17.76
CA GLU A 209 -19.26 -8.86 -18.69
C GLU A 209 -18.38 -9.91 -17.97
N GLY A 210 -18.26 -9.81 -16.65
CA GLY A 210 -17.40 -10.66 -15.85
C GLY A 210 -16.02 -10.06 -15.60
N TYR A 211 -15.12 -10.92 -15.14
CA TYR A 211 -13.76 -10.57 -14.75
C TYR A 211 -12.82 -10.82 -15.93
N LEU A 212 -12.33 -9.75 -16.56
CA LEU A 212 -11.49 -9.82 -17.75
C LEU A 212 -10.04 -9.40 -17.47
N ASN A 213 -9.11 -9.96 -18.25
CA ASN A 213 -7.70 -9.64 -18.15
C ASN A 213 -7.40 -8.27 -18.79
N THR A 214 -6.68 -7.41 -18.07
CA THR A 214 -6.33 -6.04 -18.49
C THR A 214 -4.93 -5.95 -19.09
N GLY A 215 -4.57 -6.88 -19.98
CA GLY A 215 -3.28 -6.88 -20.68
C GLY A 215 -2.06 -7.27 -19.83
N GLY A 216 -2.24 -8.04 -18.75
CA GLY A 216 -1.17 -8.47 -17.83
C GLY A 216 -1.60 -9.62 -16.89
N ARG A 217 -1.08 -9.66 -15.64
CA ARG A 217 -1.53 -10.61 -14.58
C ARG A 217 -2.73 -10.11 -13.77
N HIS A 218 -3.36 -9.01 -14.18
CA HIS A 218 -4.47 -8.38 -13.45
C HIS A 218 -5.81 -8.69 -14.11
N VAL A 219 -6.76 -9.10 -13.28
CA VAL A 219 -8.15 -9.34 -13.66
C VAL A 219 -9.00 -8.27 -13.02
N SER A 220 -9.81 -7.58 -13.83
CA SER A 220 -10.71 -6.52 -13.37
C SER A 220 -12.13 -6.83 -13.84
N PRO A 221 -13.16 -6.55 -13.03
CA PRO A 221 -14.54 -6.60 -13.51
C PRO A 221 -14.68 -5.64 -14.70
N LYS A 222 -15.46 -6.03 -15.70
CA LYS A 222 -15.78 -5.17 -16.84
C LYS A 222 -17.28 -4.98 -16.92
N PHE A 223 -17.66 -3.72 -17.06
CA PHE A 223 -19.01 -3.28 -17.32
C PHE A 223 -19.07 -2.50 -18.61
N THR A 224 -20.14 -2.72 -19.38
CA THR A 224 -20.39 -2.00 -20.62
C THR A 224 -21.81 -1.44 -20.59
N CYS A 225 -21.96 -0.15 -20.90
CA CYS A 225 -23.26 0.48 -21.00
C CYS A 225 -23.96 0.09 -22.31
N PHE A 226 -25.21 -0.36 -22.25
CA PHE A 226 -25.99 -0.72 -23.43
C PHE A 226 -26.28 0.47 -24.36
N ASP A 227 -26.51 1.65 -23.78
CA ASP A 227 -26.97 2.81 -24.55
C ASP A 227 -25.83 3.59 -25.20
N CYS A 228 -24.70 3.77 -24.49
CA CYS A 228 -23.57 4.56 -24.99
C CYS A 228 -22.29 3.77 -25.24
N GLY A 229 -22.28 2.46 -24.97
CA GLY A 229 -21.11 1.59 -25.15
C GLY A 229 -19.93 1.88 -24.21
N ARG A 230 -20.09 2.81 -23.27
CA ARG A 230 -19.03 3.21 -22.34
C ARG A 230 -18.67 2.06 -21.41
N THR A 231 -17.37 1.85 -21.21
CA THR A 231 -16.83 0.76 -20.38
C THR A 231 -16.28 1.27 -19.05
N SER A 232 -16.35 0.45 -18.01
CA SER A 232 -15.71 0.71 -16.72
C SER A 232 -15.56 -0.56 -15.90
N ASP A 233 -14.90 -0.48 -14.76
CA ASP A 233 -14.82 -1.53 -13.74
C ASP A 233 -15.98 -1.46 -12.72
N GLY A 234 -17.03 -0.70 -13.07
CA GLY A 234 -18.19 -0.41 -12.22
C GLY A 234 -18.10 0.98 -11.59
N CYS A 235 -16.91 1.61 -11.55
CA CYS A 235 -16.74 2.94 -10.97
C CYS A 235 -17.47 4.04 -11.74
N GLN A 236 -17.76 3.85 -13.04
CA GLN A 236 -18.47 4.83 -13.86
C GLN A 236 -20.00 4.63 -13.88
N THR A 237 -20.54 4.17 -12.75
CA THR A 237 -21.98 4.09 -12.50
C THR A 237 -22.34 4.85 -11.23
N PHE A 238 -23.58 5.35 -11.12
CA PHE A 238 -23.99 6.08 -9.91
C PHE A 238 -23.93 5.19 -8.66
N GLU A 239 -24.47 3.98 -8.74
CA GLU A 239 -24.49 2.98 -7.68
C GLU A 239 -23.09 2.52 -7.34
N GLY A 240 -22.31 2.10 -8.35
CA GLY A 240 -20.94 1.63 -8.16
C GLY A 240 -20.03 2.70 -7.55
N TYR A 241 -20.17 3.96 -7.95
CA TYR A 241 -19.38 5.05 -7.37
C TYR A 241 -19.66 5.23 -5.87
N HIS A 242 -20.92 5.18 -5.44
CA HIS A 242 -21.27 5.26 -4.01
C HIS A 242 -20.74 4.05 -3.24
N VAL A 243 -20.88 2.85 -3.80
CA VAL A 243 -20.44 1.63 -3.13
C VAL A 243 -18.92 1.57 -2.99
N MET A 244 -18.17 2.04 -4.00
CA MET A 244 -16.70 2.00 -4.02
C MET A 244 -16.05 3.14 -3.23
N TYR A 245 -16.63 4.34 -3.31
CA TYR A 245 -15.98 5.56 -2.82
C TYR A 245 -16.71 6.24 -1.67
N ASP A 246 -17.85 5.70 -1.22
CA ASP A 246 -18.68 6.26 -0.16
C ASP A 246 -18.99 7.75 -0.39
N GLY A 247 -19.28 8.09 -1.64
CA GLY A 247 -19.44 9.47 -2.09
C GLY A 247 -20.31 9.57 -3.33
N CYS A 248 -20.83 10.77 -3.58
CA CYS A 248 -21.71 11.03 -4.72
C CYS A 248 -20.92 11.63 -5.90
N PRO A 249 -20.93 10.99 -7.08
CA PRO A 249 -20.20 11.49 -8.25
C PRO A 249 -20.76 12.82 -8.76
N VAL A 250 -22.04 13.11 -8.49
CA VAL A 250 -22.67 14.39 -8.84
C VAL A 250 -22.11 15.56 -8.02
N VAL A 251 -21.83 15.35 -6.74
CA VAL A 251 -21.26 16.39 -5.86
C VAL A 251 -19.88 16.80 -6.38
N LEU A 252 -19.04 15.81 -6.65
CA LEU A 252 -17.71 16.00 -7.23
C LEU A 252 -17.82 16.58 -8.65
N GLY A 253 -18.75 16.08 -9.46
CA GLY A 253 -19.07 16.66 -10.76
C GLY A 253 -19.39 18.14 -10.64
N ARG A 254 -20.14 18.61 -9.64
CA ARG A 254 -20.39 20.05 -9.46
C ARG A 254 -19.13 20.83 -9.04
N GLN A 255 -18.21 20.23 -8.29
CA GLN A 255 -16.95 20.84 -7.86
C GLN A 255 -15.89 20.98 -8.95
N GLY A 256 -16.07 20.40 -10.14
CA GLY A 256 -15.08 20.52 -11.22
C GLY A 256 -14.61 19.19 -11.78
N TYR A 257 -14.78 18.11 -11.01
CA TYR A 257 -14.22 16.81 -11.31
C TYR A 257 -14.86 16.17 -12.54
N ARG A 258 -14.05 15.44 -13.29
CA ARG A 258 -14.48 14.65 -14.44
C ARG A 258 -13.97 13.22 -14.28
N PHE A 259 -14.69 12.27 -14.85
CA PHE A 259 -14.47 10.84 -14.64
C PHE A 259 -14.18 10.13 -15.96
N ASP A 260 -13.14 9.30 -15.95
CA ASP A 260 -12.96 8.19 -16.88
C ASP A 260 -12.30 7.04 -16.11
N CYS A 261 -12.58 5.80 -16.50
CA CYS A 261 -12.06 4.62 -15.82
C CYS A 261 -10.61 4.44 -16.24
N GLY A 262 -9.69 4.35 -15.28
CA GLY A 262 -8.27 4.14 -15.58
C GLY A 262 -7.94 2.76 -16.12
N ILE A 263 -8.82 1.77 -15.87
CA ILE A 263 -8.64 0.38 -16.32
C ILE A 263 -9.27 0.17 -17.70
N TRP A 264 -10.55 0.50 -17.82
CA TRP A 264 -11.32 0.42 -19.06
C TRP A 264 -11.57 1.83 -19.60
N THR A 265 -10.49 2.46 -20.07
CA THR A 265 -10.51 3.86 -20.52
C THR A 265 -11.37 4.03 -21.76
N ASN A 266 -12.13 5.12 -21.82
CA ASN A 266 -12.93 5.48 -23.00
C ASN A 266 -12.30 6.62 -23.79
N GLY A 267 -11.33 7.33 -23.21
CA GLY A 267 -10.64 8.46 -23.85
C GLY A 267 -11.45 9.75 -23.86
N ASN A 268 -12.63 9.75 -23.23
CA ASN A 268 -13.49 10.91 -23.04
C ASN A 268 -13.99 10.98 -21.59
N PHE A 269 -13.78 12.13 -20.96
CA PHE A 269 -14.16 12.36 -19.57
C PHE A 269 -15.61 12.81 -19.44
N VAL A 270 -16.32 12.31 -18.44
CA VAL A 270 -17.72 12.63 -18.16
C VAL A 270 -17.87 13.36 -16.84
N ARG A 271 -18.87 14.24 -16.75
CA ARG A 271 -19.10 15.09 -15.58
C ARG A 271 -20.59 15.11 -15.25
N PRO A 272 -21.07 14.23 -14.36
CA PRO A 272 -22.48 14.21 -13.96
C PRO A 272 -22.76 15.42 -13.07
N THR A 273 -23.68 16.30 -13.47
CA THR A 273 -24.08 17.50 -12.69
C THR A 273 -25.57 17.54 -12.35
N GLY A 274 -26.35 16.63 -12.95
CA GLY A 274 -27.80 16.50 -12.77
C GLY A 274 -28.21 16.02 -11.38
N GLU A 275 -29.39 15.42 -11.28
CA GLU A 275 -29.83 14.75 -10.05
C GLU A 275 -29.19 13.36 -9.97
N CYS A 276 -28.71 12.96 -8.79
CA CYS A 276 -28.21 11.60 -8.64
C CYS A 276 -29.38 10.60 -8.55
N PRO A 277 -29.53 9.65 -9.50
CA PRO A 277 -30.62 8.67 -9.48
C PRO A 277 -30.52 7.66 -8.34
N TYR A 278 -29.35 7.53 -7.70
CA TYR A 278 -29.12 6.59 -6.61
C TYR A 278 -29.45 7.17 -5.23
N CYS A 279 -28.86 8.32 -4.88
CA CYS A 279 -29.02 8.92 -3.55
C CYS A 279 -29.97 10.13 -3.52
N GLY A 280 -30.47 10.58 -4.67
CA GLY A 280 -31.40 11.70 -4.76
C GLY A 280 -30.75 13.08 -4.52
N GLU A 281 -29.42 13.18 -4.59
CA GLU A 281 -28.69 14.43 -4.34
C GLU A 281 -29.05 15.51 -5.38
N ARG A 282 -29.87 16.49 -4.96
CA ARG A 282 -30.39 17.60 -5.78
C ARG A 282 -29.73 18.93 -5.38
N GLY A 283 -28.99 19.52 -6.33
CA GLY A 283 -28.48 20.90 -6.42
C GLY A 283 -28.21 21.76 -5.16
N ARG A 284 -26.98 22.30 -5.09
CA ARG A 284 -26.74 23.75 -5.29
C ARG A 284 -25.57 23.93 -6.25
N ALA A 285 -25.73 24.77 -7.25
CA ALA A 285 -24.58 25.38 -7.91
C ALA A 285 -23.85 26.19 -6.84
N HIS A 286 -22.53 26.02 -6.72
CA HIS A 286 -21.73 26.98 -6.00
C HIS A 286 -21.92 28.33 -6.70
N ASP A 287 -22.47 29.29 -5.95
CA ASP A 287 -22.54 30.70 -6.32
C ASP A 287 -21.11 31.15 -6.68
N THR A 288 -20.84 31.42 -7.96
CA THR A 288 -19.52 31.77 -8.50
C THR A 288 -19.04 33.16 -8.07
N ASN A 289 -19.46 33.66 -6.90
CA ASN A 289 -19.14 34.99 -6.39
C ASN A 289 -18.10 35.00 -5.25
N GLN A 290 -17.27 33.96 -5.14
CA GLN A 290 -16.17 33.92 -4.15
C GLN A 290 -14.76 33.76 -4.72
N GLU A 291 -14.58 33.55 -6.03
CA GLU A 291 -13.25 33.44 -6.64
C GLU A 291 -12.59 34.78 -7.03
N GLU A 292 -13.31 35.91 -7.02
CA GLU A 292 -12.71 37.23 -7.31
C GLU A 292 -12.00 37.87 -6.09
N ARG A 293 -11.91 37.19 -4.94
CA ARG A 293 -11.26 37.74 -3.74
C ARG A 293 -9.87 37.18 -3.40
N TYR A 294 -9.29 36.34 -4.27
CA TYR A 294 -7.93 35.81 -4.09
C TYR A 294 -6.95 36.15 -5.22
N ILE A 295 -7.33 37.01 -6.16
CA ILE A 295 -6.43 37.53 -7.19
C ILE A 295 -6.38 39.05 -7.13
N LEU A 296 -6.10 39.63 -5.96
CA LEU A 296 -5.49 40.97 -5.84
C LEU A 296 -4.93 41.09 -4.42
N LEU A 297 -3.61 40.88 -4.30
CA LEU A 297 -2.63 41.72 -3.59
C LEU A 297 -1.27 40.97 -3.55
N PRO A 298 -0.14 41.71 -3.60
CA PRO A 298 1.18 41.24 -4.05
C PRO A 298 1.88 40.24 -3.12
#